data_AF-A0A662SPU6-F1
#
_entry.id   AF-A0A662SPU6-F1
#
_cell.length_a   1.000
_cell.length_b   1.000
_cell.length_c   1.000
_cell.angle_alpha   90.00
_cell.angle_beta   90.00
_cell.angle_gamma   90.00
#
_symmetry.space_group_name_H-M   'P 1'
#
loop_
_entity.id
_entity.type
_entity.pdbx_description
1 polymer ?
#
loop_
_entity_poly.entity_id
_entity_poly.type
_entity_poly.pdbx_seq_one_letter_code
_entity_poly.pdbx_strand_id
1 'polypeptide(L)' 'MAGSRRLGPKLRYARALKSNKRVPLWVYMKTNRKVNPRPLRNWRRSRLQL' A
#
# COMPACT_ATOMS: atom_id res chain seq x y z
N MET A 1 -14.00 3.57 -4.19
CA MET A 1 -13.70 5.00 -4.00
C MET A 1 -15.02 5.73 -3.89
N ALA A 2 -15.18 6.70 -2.97
CA ALA A 2 -16.42 7.47 -2.89
C ALA A 2 -16.54 8.44 -4.06
N GLY A 3 -17.75 8.60 -4.60
CA GLY A 3 -18.02 9.32 -5.85
C GLY A 3 -17.78 10.83 -5.78
N SER A 4 -18.13 11.49 -4.67
CA SER A 4 -18.11 12.96 -4.53
C SER A 4 -16.83 13.52 -3.87
N ARG A 5 -15.75 12.73 -3.74
CA ARG A 5 -14.49 13.22 -3.13
C ARG A 5 -13.70 14.11 -4.08
N ARG A 6 -13.15 15.21 -3.55
CA ARG A 6 -12.18 16.07 -4.24
C ARG A 6 -10.98 15.26 -4.75
N LEU A 7 -10.36 15.74 -5.83
CA LEU A 7 -9.25 15.04 -6.51
C LEU A 7 -8.03 14.80 -5.59
N GLY A 8 -7.63 15.78 -4.78
CA GLY A 8 -6.48 15.67 -3.87
C GLY A 8 -6.57 14.45 -2.92
N PRO A 9 -7.62 14.36 -2.08
CA PRO A 9 -7.86 13.17 -1.27
C PRO A 9 -7.91 11.89 -2.10
N LYS A 10 -8.57 11.89 -3.27
CA LYS A 10 -8.67 10.72 -4.15
C LYS A 10 -7.29 10.19 -4.57
N LEU A 11 -6.35 11.08 -4.89
CA LEU A 11 -4.96 10.71 -5.19
C LEU A 11 -4.23 10.15 -3.96
N ARG A 12 -4.44 10.72 -2.76
CA ARG A 12 -3.87 10.19 -1.51
C ARG A 12 -4.35 8.76 -1.22
N TYR A 13 -5.66 8.52 -1.36
CA TYR A 13 -6.24 7.17 -1.23
C TYR A 13 -5.71 6.22 -2.31
N ALA A 14 -5.59 6.67 -3.57
CA ALA A 14 -5.04 5.87 -4.66
C ALA A 14 -3.57 5.46 -4.39
N ARG A 15 -2.74 6.41 -3.93
CA ARG A 15 -1.34 6.15 -3.54
C ARG A 15 -1.27 5.15 -2.39
N ALA A 16 -2.11 5.32 -1.38
CA ALA A 16 -2.18 4.43 -0.23
C ALA A 16 -2.64 3.00 -0.59
N LEU A 17 -3.45 2.83 -1.64
CA LEU A 17 -3.82 1.52 -2.17
C LEU A 17 -2.67 0.89 -2.97
N LYS A 18 -2.00 1.67 -3.83
CA LYS A 18 -0.87 1.19 -4.64
C LYS A 18 0.30 0.70 -3.80
N SER A 19 0.58 1.36 -2.67
CA SER A 19 1.67 0.97 -1.76
C SER A 19 1.36 -0.27 -0.92
N ASN A 20 0.09 -0.65 -0.77
CA ASN A 20 -0.34 -1.79 0.06
C ASN A 20 -0.26 -3.13 -0.70
N LYS A 21 0.90 -3.40 -1.31
CA LYS A 21 1.19 -4.66 -2.03
C LYS A 21 2.39 -5.36 -1.39
N ARG A 22 2.45 -6.69 -1.51
CA ARG A 22 3.62 -7.47 -1.10
C ARG A 22 4.81 -7.15 -1.97
N VAL A 23 6.00 -7.31 -1.41
CA VAL A 23 7.24 -7.25 -2.17
C VAL A 23 7.27 -8.44 -3.15
N PRO A 24 7.60 -8.24 -4.44
CA PRO A 24 7.68 -9.32 -5.41
C PRO A 24 8.78 -10.33 -5.08
N LEU A 25 8.57 -11.60 -5.46
CA LEU A 25 9.51 -12.69 -5.19
C LEU A 25 10.90 -12.42 -5.77
N TRP A 26 10.98 -11.89 -7.00
CA TRP A 26 12.24 -11.61 -7.65
C TRP A 26 13.12 -10.62 -6.87
N VAL A 27 12.53 -9.73 -6.07
CA VAL A 27 13.29 -8.78 -5.24
C VAL A 27 14.04 -9.54 -4.16
N TYR A 28 13.40 -10.50 -3.50
CA TYR A 28 14.06 -11.36 -2.50
C TYR A 28 15.17 -12.19 -3.12
N MET A 29 14.95 -12.73 -4.32
CA MET A 29 15.97 -13.49 -5.06
C MET A 29 17.18 -12.62 -5.40
N LYS A 30 16.96 -11.42 -5.99
CA LYS A 30 18.04 -10.51 -6.37
C LYS A 30 18.83 -9.96 -5.18
N THR A 31 18.18 -9.86 -4.01
CA THR A 31 18.80 -9.26 -2.81
C THR A 31 19.30 -10.29 -1.81
N ASN A 32 19.34 -11.59 -2.16
CA ASN A 32 19.66 -12.68 -1.23
C ASN A 32 18.89 -12.55 0.09
N ARG A 33 17.60 -12.24 0.00
CA ARG A 33 16.67 -12.06 1.13
C ARG A 33 17.06 -10.95 2.13
N LYS A 34 17.91 -9.99 1.74
CA LYS A 34 18.21 -8.82 2.59
C LYS A 34 16.99 -7.90 2.80
N VAL A 35 16.04 -7.89 1.87
CA VAL A 35 14.79 -7.14 2.02
C VAL A 35 13.84 -7.94 2.91
N ASN A 36 13.39 -7.34 4.02
CA ASN A 36 12.44 -7.98 4.93
C ASN A 36 10.98 -7.77 4.48
N PRO A 37 10.10 -8.76 4.70
CA PRO A 37 8.67 -8.57 4.51
C PRO A 37 8.13 -7.54 5.51
N ARG A 38 7.30 -6.62 5.02
CA ARG A 38 6.60 -5.63 5.85
C ARG A 38 5.14 -6.04 6.06
N PRO A 39 4.52 -5.69 7.21
CA PRO A 39 3.10 -5.92 7.42
C PRO A 39 2.27 -5.15 6.39
N LEU A 40 1.26 -5.82 5.82
CA LEU A 40 0.30 -5.17 4.95
C LEU A 40 -0.82 -4.55 5.78
N ARG A 41 -1.26 -3.36 5.35
CA ARG A 41 -2.37 -2.68 6.01
C ARG A 41 -3.68 -3.39 5.66
N ASN A 42 -4.50 -3.66 6.67
CA ASN A 42 -5.88 -4.10 6.49
C ASN A 42 -6.83 -2.95 6.83
N TRP A 43 -7.76 -2.64 5.92
CA TRP A 43 -8.75 -1.57 6.09
C TRP A 43 -9.68 -1.78 7.30
N ARG A 44 -9.87 -3.03 7.75
CA ARG A 44 -10.63 -3.37 8.95
C ARG A 44 -9.88 -3.09 10.24
N ARG A 45 -8.55 -3.22 10.22
CA ARG A 45 -7.70 -3.08 11.42
C ARG A 45 -7.16 -1.67 11.62
N SER A 46 -6.86 -0.95 10.53
CA SER A 46 -6.30 0.40 10.57
C SER A 46 -6.97 1.27 9.51
N ARG A 47 -7.60 2.36 9.97
CA ARG A 47 -8.26 3.34 9.10
C ARG A 47 -7.24 4.36 8.60
N LEU A 48 -7.41 4.77 7.34
CA LEU A 48 -6.66 5.88 6.74
C LEU A 48 -7.27 7.21 7.19
N GLN A 49 -6.54 7.98 7.99
CA GLN A 49 -6.91 9.35 8.37
C GLN A 49 -6.30 10.33 7.33
N LEU A 50 -6.92 10.40 6.14
CA LEU A 50 -6.45 11.17 4.98
C LEU A 50 -7.50 12.13 4.43
#